data_AF-A0A936LZQ7-F1
#
_entry.id   AF-A0A936LZQ7-F1
#
_cell.length_a   1.000
_cell.length_b   1.000
_cell.length_c   1.000
_cell.angle_alpha   90.00
_cell.angle_beta   90.00
_cell.angle_gamma   90.00
#
_symmetry.space_group_name_H-M   'P 1'
#
loop_
_entity.id
_entity.type
_entity.pdbx_description
1 polymer ?
#
loop_
_entity_poly.entity_id
_entity_poly.type
_entity_poly.pdbx_seq_one_letter_code
_entity_poly.pdbx_strand_id
1 'polypeptide(L)'
;MPDAISSACSRTPGCASSPPRADAPGSKRADNTAPVPASPAGDQVELSAAARNAATPSGDELRMQQRIAEIRRQIASDTYVTDDKLDAVVDRLVKELLG
;
A
#
# COMPACT_ATOMS: atom_id res chain seq x y z
N MET A 1 -18.11 32.32 -8.08
CA MET A 1 -19.47 31.73 -8.07
C MET A 1 -20.11 32.12 -9.39
N PRO A 2 -20.19 31.17 -10.33
CA PRO A 2 -21.48 30.54 -10.61
C PRO A 2 -21.42 28.99 -10.73
N ASP A 3 -22.40 28.40 -10.08
CA ASP A 3 -23.29 27.27 -10.43
C ASP A 3 -22.77 25.93 -10.96
N ALA A 4 -23.11 24.93 -10.14
CA ALA A 4 -23.20 23.52 -10.46
C ALA A 4 -24.28 23.25 -11.51
N ILE A 5 -23.99 22.36 -12.46
CA ILE A 5 -25.01 21.62 -13.20
C ILE A 5 -24.66 20.14 -13.15
N SER A 6 -25.33 19.50 -12.20
CA SER A 6 -25.60 18.07 -12.17
C SER A 6 -26.19 17.63 -13.51
N SER A 7 -25.62 16.60 -14.14
CA SER A 7 -26.28 15.94 -15.27
C SER A 7 -26.17 14.44 -15.13
N ALA A 8 -26.99 13.92 -14.22
CA ALA A 8 -27.45 12.55 -14.25
C ALA A 8 -28.23 12.31 -15.55
N CYS A 9 -27.68 11.48 -16.44
CA CYS A 9 -28.46 10.86 -17.51
C CYS A 9 -28.75 9.40 -17.12
N SER A 10 -29.83 9.24 -16.36
CA SER A 10 -30.62 8.02 -16.30
C SER A 10 -31.70 8.08 -17.40
N ARG A 11 -31.74 7.04 -18.26
CA ARG A 11 -32.91 6.57 -19.05
C ARG A 11 -32.50 5.34 -19.89
N THR A 12 -32.85 4.11 -19.49
CA THR A 12 -34.07 3.29 -19.80
C THR A 12 -34.11 2.78 -21.26
N PRO A 13 -34.95 1.79 -21.64
CA PRO A 13 -35.48 0.60 -20.96
C PRO A 13 -35.29 -0.69 -21.81
N GLY A 14 -35.33 -1.88 -21.18
CA GLY A 14 -35.37 -3.16 -21.89
C GLY A 14 -36.39 -4.10 -21.24
N CYS A 15 -37.61 -4.08 -21.78
CA CYS A 15 -38.75 -4.90 -21.37
C CYS A 15 -38.68 -6.33 -21.95
N ALA A 16 -39.49 -7.21 -21.32
CA ALA A 16 -39.86 -8.59 -21.68
C ALA A 16 -38.91 -9.68 -21.12
N SER A 17 -39.36 -10.70 -20.38
CA SER A 17 -40.72 -11.27 -20.21
C SER A 17 -40.74 -12.18 -18.97
N SER A 18 -41.75 -12.05 -18.10
CA SER A 18 -42.04 -13.02 -17.01
C SER A 18 -42.76 -14.26 -17.55
N PRO A 19 -42.71 -15.38 -16.81
CA PRO A 19 -43.95 -15.83 -16.17
C PRO A 19 -43.84 -15.90 -14.63
N PRO A 20 -44.96 -15.71 -13.91
CA PRO A 20 -44.96 -15.77 -12.44
C PRO A 20 -44.95 -17.23 -11.97
N ARG A 21 -44.07 -17.56 -11.02
CA ARG A 21 -44.18 -18.81 -10.25
C ARG A 21 -44.43 -18.50 -8.77
N ALA A 22 -45.66 -18.81 -8.41
CA ALA A 22 -46.29 -19.07 -7.12
C ALA A 22 -45.44 -18.90 -5.85
N ASP A 23 -46.02 -18.12 -4.93
CA ASP A 23 -45.75 -18.08 -3.49
C ASP A 23 -45.50 -19.45 -2.87
N ALA A 24 -44.41 -19.55 -2.11
CA ALA A 24 -44.27 -20.47 -1.00
C ALA A 24 -43.67 -19.69 0.19
N PRO A 25 -44.36 -19.61 1.36
CA PRO A 25 -43.82 -18.93 2.53
C PRO A 25 -42.84 -19.88 3.24
N GLY A 26 -41.58 -19.84 2.82
CA GLY A 26 -40.49 -20.61 3.43
C GLY A 26 -39.59 -19.73 4.29
N SER A 27 -39.80 -19.79 5.61
CA SER A 27 -38.77 -19.61 6.66
C SER A 27 -37.73 -18.50 6.46
N LYS A 28 -38.04 -17.26 6.88
CA LYS A 28 -37.01 -16.25 7.18
C LYS A 28 -36.29 -16.63 8.48
N ARG A 29 -35.26 -17.49 8.40
CA ARG A 29 -34.17 -17.43 9.38
C ARG A 29 -33.38 -16.18 9.03
N ALA A 30 -33.38 -15.21 9.94
CA ALA A 30 -32.49 -14.07 9.88
C ALA A 30 -31.06 -14.57 10.18
N ASP A 31 -30.37 -15.02 9.14
CA ASP A 31 -28.93 -15.24 9.23
C ASP A 31 -28.27 -13.86 9.24
N ASN A 32 -27.77 -13.48 10.42
CA ASN A 32 -26.75 -12.45 10.59
C ASN A 32 -25.49 -12.89 9.84
N THR A 33 -25.45 -12.69 8.53
CA THR A 33 -24.22 -12.89 7.76
C THR A 33 -23.38 -11.63 7.91
N ALA A 34 -22.42 -11.67 8.84
CA ALA A 34 -21.30 -10.73 8.83
C ALA A 34 -20.66 -10.72 7.42
N PRO A 35 -20.16 -9.58 6.93
CA PRO A 35 -19.52 -9.54 5.61
C PRO A 35 -18.35 -10.53 5.59
N VAL A 36 -18.46 -11.56 4.76
CA VAL A 36 -17.32 -12.43 4.46
C VAL A 36 -16.32 -11.55 3.70
N PRO A 37 -15.10 -11.32 4.23
CA PRO A 37 -14.10 -10.59 3.47
C PRO A 37 -13.81 -11.38 2.18
N ALA A 38 -13.96 -10.73 1.04
CA ALA A 38 -13.58 -11.29 -0.24
C ALA A 38 -12.11 -11.68 -0.17
N SER A 39 -11.82 -12.98 -0.22
CA SER A 39 -10.46 -13.49 -0.25
C SER A 39 -9.79 -12.97 -1.54
N PRO A 40 -8.64 -12.29 -1.47
CA PRO A 40 -7.95 -11.85 -2.67
C PRO A 40 -7.52 -13.09 -3.46
N ALA A 41 -8.14 -13.28 -4.64
CA ALA A 41 -7.74 -14.29 -5.60
C ALA A 41 -6.40 -13.86 -6.25
N GLY A 42 -5.32 -14.03 -5.51
CA GLY A 42 -3.96 -13.77 -5.95
C GLY A 42 -3.04 -14.85 -5.39
N ASP A 43 -2.04 -15.23 -6.17
CA ASP A 43 -0.94 -16.07 -5.73
C ASP A 43 -0.27 -15.42 -4.50
N GLN A 44 -0.43 -16.05 -3.33
CA GLN A 44 0.09 -15.55 -2.06
C GLN A 44 1.33 -16.37 -1.68
N VAL A 45 2.46 -15.69 -1.61
CA VAL A 45 3.70 -16.24 -1.08
C VAL A 45 3.65 -16.25 0.45
N GLU A 46 3.61 -17.45 1.05
CA GLU A 46 3.66 -17.61 2.51
C GLU A 46 5.07 -17.31 3.02
N LEU A 47 5.23 -16.15 3.68
CA LEU A 47 6.47 -15.81 4.37
C LEU A 47 6.65 -16.70 5.61
N SER A 48 7.86 -17.22 5.82
CA SER A 48 8.20 -17.99 7.03
C SER A 48 8.04 -17.13 8.29
N ALA A 49 7.77 -17.78 9.43
CA ALA A 49 7.63 -17.07 10.71
C ALA A 49 8.88 -16.24 11.05
N ALA A 50 10.07 -16.71 10.67
CA ALA A 50 11.32 -15.96 10.83
C ALA A 50 11.35 -14.67 10.00
N ALA A 51 10.87 -14.69 8.75
CA ALA A 51 10.80 -13.50 7.90
C ALA A 51 9.78 -12.48 8.42
N ARG A 52 8.65 -12.95 8.97
CA ARG A 52 7.64 -12.08 9.60
C ARG A 52 8.19 -11.36 10.84
N ASN A 53 9.00 -12.06 11.64
CA ASN A 53 9.64 -11.48 12.83
C ASN A 53 10.73 -10.47 12.47
N ALA A 54 11.49 -10.71 11.39
CA ALA A 54 12.50 -9.76 10.89
C ALA A 54 11.90 -8.46 10.31
N ALA A 55 10.63 -8.50 9.87
CA ALA A 55 9.91 -7.33 9.38
C ALA A 55 9.38 -6.43 10.52
N THR A 56 9.48 -6.86 11.77
CA THR A 56 9.12 -6.00 12.91
C THR A 56 10.25 -4.98 13.10
N PRO A 57 9.99 -3.67 13.02
CA PRO A 57 11.02 -2.65 13.13
C PRO A 57 11.69 -2.80 14.50
N SER A 58 12.92 -3.31 14.48
CA SER A 58 13.80 -3.32 15.65
C SER A 58 14.13 -1.88 16.04
N GLY A 59 14.53 -1.64 17.30
CA GLY A 59 14.86 -0.28 17.77
C GLY A 59 15.92 0.43 16.91
N ASP A 60 16.72 -0.32 16.16
CA ASP A 60 17.69 0.21 15.20
C ASP A 60 17.06 0.71 13.91
N GLU A 61 15.92 0.16 13.48
CA GLU A 61 15.16 0.64 12.33
C GLU A 61 14.68 2.07 12.54
N LEU A 62 14.20 2.41 13.75
CA LEU A 62 13.81 3.78 14.10
C LEU A 62 14.99 4.76 14.06
N ARG A 63 16.17 4.33 14.54
CA ARG A 63 17.40 5.14 14.46
C ARG A 63 17.85 5.33 13.01
N MET A 64 17.74 4.29 12.19
CA MET A 64 18.02 4.36 10.76
C MET A 64 17.08 5.33 10.05
N GLN A 65 15.78 5.28 10.33
CA GLN A 65 14.80 6.20 9.73
C GLN A 65 15.09 7.66 10.10
N GLN A 66 15.44 7.96 11.35
CA GLN A 66 15.84 9.30 11.76
C GLN A 66 17.10 9.77 11.03
N ARG A 67 18.11 8.90 10.92
CA ARG A 67 19.35 9.19 10.19
C ARG A 67 19.09 9.41 8.71
N ILE A 68 18.20 8.63 8.09
CA ILE A 68 17.80 8.79 6.69
C ILE A 68 17.08 10.13 6.49
N ALA A 69 16.17 10.50 7.39
CA ALA A 69 15.47 11.78 7.31
C ALA A 69 16.43 12.98 7.42
N GLU A 70 17.41 12.89 8.33
CA GLU A 70 18.48 13.88 8.46
C GLU A 70 19.30 14.02 7.16
N ILE A 71 19.76 12.90 6.61
CA ILE A 71 20.52 12.88 5.36
C ILE A 71 19.71 13.49 4.22
N ARG A 72 18.42 13.14 4.10
CA ARG A 72 17.54 13.71 3.08
C ARG A 72 17.43 15.22 3.19
N ARG A 73 17.34 15.75 4.42
CA ARG A 73 17.33 17.20 4.65
C ARG A 73 18.64 17.84 4.20
N GLN A 74 19.79 17.26 4.55
CA GLN A 74 21.10 17.77 4.15
C GLN A 74 21.30 17.75 2.63
N ILE A 75 20.77 16.74 1.94
CA ILE A 75 20.80 16.66 0.47
C ILE A 75 19.92 17.76 -0.12
N ALA A 76 18.70 17.94 0.39
CA ALA A 76 17.80 18.99 -0.08
C ALA A 76 18.37 20.41 0.14
N SER A 77 19.24 20.59 1.14
CA SER A 77 19.93 21.86 1.39
C SER A 77 21.30 21.97 0.71
N ASP A 78 21.71 21.00 -0.13
CA ASP A 78 23.05 20.91 -0.75
C ASP A 78 24.22 20.94 0.25
N THR A 79 23.97 20.71 1.54
CA THR A 79 25.00 20.68 2.59
C THR A 79 25.46 19.25 2.91
N TYR A 80 24.98 18.25 2.17
CA TYR A 80 25.35 16.87 2.43
C TYR A 80 26.77 16.55 1.97
N VAL A 81 27.23 17.12 0.85
CA VAL A 81 28.57 16.86 0.30
C VAL A 81 29.56 17.84 0.94
N THR A 82 30.61 17.29 1.56
CA THR A 82 31.68 18.04 2.21
C THR A 82 33.02 17.43 1.80
N ASP A 83 34.10 18.21 1.87
CA ASP A 83 35.45 17.76 1.49
C ASP A 83 35.84 16.48 2.25
N ASP A 84 35.63 16.46 3.58
CA ASP A 84 35.89 15.27 4.41
C ASP A 84 35.17 14.00 3.93
N LYS A 85 33.93 14.14 3.40
CA LYS A 85 33.16 13.00 2.90
C LYS A 85 33.69 12.56 1.53
N LEU A 86 34.18 13.48 0.71
CA LEU A 86 34.80 13.16 -0.57
C LEU A 86 36.10 12.40 -0.35
N ASP A 87 36.97 12.86 0.56
CA ASP A 87 38.22 12.19 0.92
C ASP A 87 37.96 10.76 1.40
N ALA A 88 36.98 10.58 2.30
CA ALA A 88 36.60 9.25 2.78
C ALA A 88 36.08 8.33 1.66
N VAL A 89 35.36 8.87 0.67
CA VAL A 89 34.88 8.10 -0.49
C VAL A 89 36.05 7.71 -1.40
N VAL A 90 36.99 8.64 -1.63
CA VAL A 90 38.19 8.39 -2.43
C VAL A 90 39.04 7.28 -1.79
N ASP A 91 39.31 7.37 -0.49
CA ASP A 91 40.08 6.36 0.24
C ASP A 91 39.44 4.96 0.13
N ARG A 92 38.11 4.91 0.28
CA ARG A 92 37.37 3.65 0.12
C ARG A 92 37.46 3.12 -1.30
N LEU A 93 37.31 3.98 -2.30
CA LEU A 93 37.38 3.58 -3.70
C LEU A 93 38.76 3.05 -4.08
N VAL A 94 39.83 3.73 -3.63
CA VAL A 94 41.21 3.29 -3.80
C VAL A 94 41.42 1.92 -3.16
N LYS A 95 40.91 1.73 -1.95
CA LYS A 95 40.96 0.42 -1.26
C LYS A 95 40.22 -0.68 -2.01
N GLU A 96 39.06 -0.39 -2.59
CA GLU A 96 38.28 -1.39 -3.34
C GLU A 96 38.92 -1.73 -4.71
N LEU A 97 39.65 -0.80 -5.32
CA LEU A 97 40.29 -0.99 -6.63
C LEU A 97 41.69 -1.61 -6.56
N LEU A 98 42.48 -1.25 -5.54
CA LEU A 98 43.91 -1.57 -5.46
C LEU A 98 44.27 -2.45 -4.25
N GLY A 99 43.30 -2.76 -3.38
CA GLY A 99 43.47 -3.59 -2.18
C GLY A 99 43.12 -5.05 -2.42
#